data_AF-A0A842TAL5-F1
#
_entry.id   AF-A0A842TAL5-F1
#
_cell.length_a   1.000
_cell.length_b   1.000
_cell.length_c   1.000
_cell.angle_alpha   90.00
_cell.angle_beta   90.00
_cell.angle_gamma   90.00
#
_symmetry.space_group_name_H-M   'P 1'
#
loop_
_entity.id
_entity.type
_entity.pdbx_description
1 polymer ?
#
loop_
_entity_poly.entity_id
_entity_poly.type
_entity_poly.pdbx_seq_one_letter_code
_entity_poly.pdbx_strand_id
1 'polypeptide(L)'
;MNEKSYRAYLLIRLTTVGKEWKVIDRIKELKSEKGNWKITYASPVYGAWDAIAEISFQELSDLDEIVTESRTAETLKDIIEETTTVVCTRKDYPW
;
A
#
# COMPACT_ATOMS: atom_id res chain seq x y z
N MET A 1 -24.20 -10.58 -1.54
CA MET A 1 -23.91 -9.76 -0.34
C MET A 1 -22.58 -9.09 -0.61
N ASN A 2 -22.48 -7.76 -0.57
CA ASN A 2 -21.17 -7.09 -0.62
C ASN A 2 -20.43 -7.47 0.66
N GLU A 3 -19.40 -8.28 0.54
CA GLU A 3 -18.54 -8.64 1.64
C GLU A 3 -17.70 -7.39 1.97
N LYS A 4 -18.08 -6.71 3.06
CA LYS A 4 -17.42 -5.47 3.46
C LYS A 4 -15.97 -5.77 3.80
N SER A 5 -15.06 -4.87 3.41
CA SER A 5 -13.63 -5.00 3.68
C SER A 5 -13.15 -3.91 4.65
N TYR A 6 -11.97 -4.10 5.22
CA TYR A 6 -11.24 -3.04 5.90
C TYR A 6 -10.50 -2.18 4.88
N ARG A 7 -10.08 -1.00 5.33
CA ARG A 7 -9.27 -0.08 4.55
C ARG A 7 -8.03 0.33 5.33
N ALA A 8 -6.89 0.41 4.65
CA ALA A 8 -5.68 1.01 5.18
C ALA A 8 -5.05 1.97 4.17
N TYR A 9 -4.19 2.85 4.69
CA TYR A 9 -3.34 3.71 3.90
C TYR A 9 -1.89 3.42 4.22
N LEU A 10 -1.12 3.08 3.21
CA LEU A 10 0.33 2.95 3.29
C LEU A 10 0.96 4.25 2.84
N LEU A 11 1.60 4.95 3.76
CA LEU A 11 2.40 6.14 3.53
C LEU A 11 3.84 5.71 3.30
N ILE A 12 4.48 6.26 2.27
CA ILE A 12 5.79 5.83 1.80
C ILE A 12 6.69 7.04 1.63
N ARG A 13 7.87 6.93 2.24
CA ARG A 13 8.95 7.90 2.12
C ARG A 13 10.06 7.31 1.28
N LEU A 14 10.59 8.09 0.36
CA LEU A 14 11.64 7.66 -0.56
C LEU A 14 12.99 8.25 -0.15
N THR A 15 14.05 7.47 -0.36
CA THR A 15 15.43 7.89 -0.15
C THR A 15 15.89 8.93 -1.19
N THR A 16 15.22 9.02 -2.34
CA THR A 16 15.57 9.93 -3.44
C THR A 16 14.32 10.49 -4.12
N VAL A 17 14.29 11.81 -4.31
CA VAL A 17 13.25 12.53 -5.05
C VAL A 17 13.28 12.15 -6.54
N GLY A 18 12.11 12.13 -7.19
CA GLY A 18 11.95 11.89 -8.63
C GLY A 18 11.69 10.43 -9.00
N LYS A 19 11.48 9.55 -8.01
CA LYS A 19 11.16 8.12 -8.20
C LYS A 19 9.73 7.76 -7.79
N GLU A 20 8.91 8.75 -7.46
CA GLU A 20 7.57 8.57 -6.89
C GLU A 20 6.68 7.77 -7.84
N TRP A 21 6.64 8.16 -9.11
CA TRP A 21 5.84 7.46 -10.13
C TRP A 21 6.28 6.01 -10.32
N LYS A 22 7.59 5.75 -10.33
CA LYS A 22 8.12 4.38 -10.45
C LYS A 22 7.67 3.50 -9.29
N VAL A 23 7.68 4.05 -8.08
CA VAL A 23 7.25 3.34 -6.87
C VAL A 23 5.74 3.11 -6.91
N ILE A 24 4.96 4.11 -7.31
CA ILE A 24 3.50 4.00 -7.45
C ILE A 24 3.10 2.94 -8.48
N ASP A 25 3.72 2.93 -9.64
CA ASP A 25 3.44 1.95 -10.68
C ASP A 25 3.74 0.54 -10.19
N ARG A 26 4.87 0.36 -9.50
CA ARG A 26 5.22 -0.94 -8.93
C ARG A 26 4.26 -1.39 -7.82
N ILE A 27 3.81 -0.48 -6.97
CA ILE A 27 2.83 -0.79 -5.91
C ILE A 27 1.49 -1.21 -6.52
N LYS A 28 1.04 -0.54 -7.59
CA LYS A 28 -0.21 -0.90 -8.29
C LYS A 28 -0.16 -2.29 -8.93
N GLU A 29 1.03 -2.79 -9.23
CA GLU A 29 1.23 -4.15 -9.75
C GLU A 29 1.17 -5.22 -8.66
N LEU A 30 1.29 -4.85 -7.38
CA LEU A 30 1.18 -5.80 -6.27
C LEU A 30 -0.24 -6.37 -6.23
N LYS A 31 -0.33 -7.69 -6.14
CA LYS A 31 -1.58 -8.43 -6.16
C LYS A 31 -1.53 -9.53 -5.12
N SER A 32 -2.61 -9.65 -4.37
CA SER A 32 -2.84 -10.82 -3.55
C SER A 32 -2.91 -12.09 -4.41
N GLU A 33 -2.15 -13.12 -4.04
CA GLU A 33 -2.28 -14.46 -4.63
C GLU A 33 -3.64 -15.10 -4.31
N LYS A 34 -4.22 -14.77 -3.15
CA LYS A 34 -5.49 -15.32 -2.64
C LYS A 34 -6.71 -14.45 -2.94
N GLY A 35 -6.52 -13.23 -3.43
CA GLY A 35 -7.56 -12.23 -3.62
C GLY A 35 -8.12 -11.62 -2.32
N ASN A 36 -7.45 -11.80 -1.19
CA ASN A 36 -7.86 -11.28 0.14
C ASN A 36 -7.55 -9.78 0.34
N TRP A 37 -6.72 -9.19 -0.52
CA TRP A 37 -6.44 -7.76 -0.50
C TRP A 37 -6.19 -7.18 -1.89
N LYS A 38 -6.29 -5.85 -2.00
CA LYS A 38 -6.04 -5.12 -3.23
C LYS A 38 -5.62 -3.67 -2.98
N ILE A 39 -4.70 -3.16 -3.78
CA ILE A 39 -4.45 -1.71 -3.90
C ILE A 39 -5.61 -1.06 -4.67
N THR A 40 -6.40 -0.23 -4.01
CA THR A 40 -7.56 0.46 -4.62
C THR A 40 -7.19 1.82 -5.20
N TYR A 41 -6.14 2.44 -4.66
CA TYR A 41 -5.63 3.72 -5.12
C TYR A 41 -4.14 3.84 -4.80
N ALA A 42 -3.36 4.52 -5.64
CA ALA A 42 -2.01 4.93 -5.28
C ALA A 42 -1.60 6.17 -6.09
N SER A 43 -0.97 7.14 -5.43
CA SER A 43 -0.55 8.41 -6.03
C SER A 43 0.66 9.00 -5.29
N PRO A 44 1.54 9.75 -6.00
CA PRO A 44 2.47 10.64 -5.33
C PRO A 44 1.70 11.69 -4.52
N VAL A 45 2.31 12.16 -3.43
CA VAL A 45 1.79 13.23 -2.58
C VAL A 45 2.89 14.21 -2.23
N TYR A 46 2.50 15.45 -1.91
CA TYR A 46 3.42 16.46 -1.41
C TYR A 46 3.30 16.55 0.12
N GLY A 47 4.42 16.56 0.83
CA GLY A 47 4.44 16.72 2.28
C GLY A 47 5.59 15.97 2.94
N ALA A 48 5.35 15.45 4.15
CA ALA A 48 6.32 14.64 4.90
C ALA A 48 6.51 13.22 4.30
N TRP A 49 5.63 12.83 3.38
CA TRP A 49 5.64 11.56 2.66
C TRP A 49 5.64 11.85 1.17
N ASP A 50 6.15 10.92 0.37
CA ASP A 50 6.32 11.07 -1.07
C ASP A 50 5.23 10.34 -1.87
N ALA A 51 4.64 9.29 -1.28
CA ALA A 51 3.59 8.48 -1.90
C ALA A 51 2.58 7.96 -0.87
N ILE A 52 1.34 7.76 -1.34
CA ILE A 52 0.29 7.08 -0.59
C ILE A 52 -0.34 5.97 -1.43
N ALA A 53 -0.65 4.85 -0.79
CA ALA A 53 -1.46 3.78 -1.36
C ALA A 53 -2.65 3.44 -0.45
N GLU A 54 -3.85 3.37 -1.02
CA GLU A 54 -5.04 2.86 -0.35
C GLU A 54 -5.15 1.35 -0.62
N ILE A 55 -5.41 0.61 0.45
CA ILE A 55 -5.47 -0.85 0.47
C ILE A 55 -6.85 -1.25 1.00
N SER A 56 -7.53 -2.11 0.27
CA SER A 56 -8.69 -2.88 0.77
C SER A 56 -8.23 -4.27 1.16
N PHE A 57 -8.65 -4.77 2.33
CA PHE A 57 -8.23 -6.08 2.84
C PHE A 57 -9.28 -6.72 3.75
N GLN A 58 -9.23 -8.04 3.95
CA GLN A 58 -10.23 -8.78 4.72
C GLN A 58 -9.85 -8.97 6.20
N GLU A 59 -8.58 -9.22 6.48
CA GLU A 59 -8.02 -9.48 7.81
C GLU A 59 -6.67 -8.77 8.03
N LEU A 60 -6.30 -8.44 9.27
CA LEU A 60 -5.07 -7.69 9.56
C LEU A 60 -3.79 -8.39 9.09
N SER A 61 -3.77 -9.73 9.06
CA SER A 61 -2.66 -10.52 8.53
C SER A 61 -2.37 -10.27 7.05
N ASP A 62 -3.39 -9.85 6.29
CA ASP A 62 -3.26 -9.55 4.86
C ASP A 62 -2.43 -8.27 4.64
N LEU A 63 -2.46 -7.34 5.60
CA LEU A 63 -1.70 -6.11 5.54
C LEU A 63 -0.19 -6.36 5.69
N ASP A 64 0.19 -7.34 6.52
CA ASP A 64 1.59 -7.71 6.73
C ASP A 64 2.23 -8.24 5.44
N GLU A 65 1.47 -8.96 4.62
CA GLU A 65 1.90 -9.44 3.30
C GLU A 65 2.27 -8.25 2.40
N ILE A 66 1.40 -7.25 2.28
CA ILE A 66 1.63 -6.06 1.45
C ILE A 66 2.82 -5.24 1.94
N VAL A 67 2.91 -5.00 3.24
CA VAL A 67 4.02 -4.24 3.83
C VAL A 67 5.33 -4.99 3.60
N THR A 68 5.34 -6.31 3.76
CA THR A 68 6.51 -7.14 3.47
C THR A 68 6.89 -7.05 2.00
N GLU A 69 5.96 -7.29 1.07
CA GLU A 69 6.21 -7.22 -0.36
C GLU A 69 6.74 -5.85 -0.81
N SER A 70 6.18 -4.76 -0.28
CA SER A 70 6.64 -3.41 -0.60
C SER A 70 8.10 -3.17 -0.20
N ARG A 71 8.57 -3.82 0.89
CA ARG A 71 9.94 -3.68 1.42
C ARG A 71 10.92 -4.69 0.83
N THR A 72 10.46 -5.87 0.42
CA THR A 72 11.31 -6.94 -0.11
C THR A 72 11.41 -6.93 -1.62
N ALA A 73 10.53 -6.23 -2.33
CA ALA A 73 10.64 -6.06 -3.77
C ALA A 73 12.02 -5.43 -4.10
N GLU A 74 12.83 -6.18 -4.83
CA GLU A 74 14.23 -5.84 -5.15
C GLU A 74 14.35 -4.46 -5.81
N THR A 75 13.31 -4.02 -6.53
CA THR A 75 13.23 -2.71 -7.14
C THR A 75 12.85 -1.57 -6.20
N LEU A 76 12.25 -1.87 -5.04
CA LEU A 76 11.73 -0.88 -4.08
C LEU A 76 12.60 -0.76 -2.83
N LYS A 77 13.30 -1.83 -2.44
CA LYS A 77 14.05 -1.91 -1.18
C LYS A 77 15.09 -0.79 -1.00
N ASP A 78 15.75 -0.39 -2.09
CA ASP A 78 16.76 0.69 -2.04
C ASP A 78 16.16 2.09 -2.24
N ILE A 79 14.88 2.16 -2.63
CA ILE A 79 14.17 3.42 -2.92
C ILE A 79 13.32 3.84 -1.72
N ILE A 80 12.72 2.89 -1.01
CA ILE A 80 11.85 3.15 0.14
C ILE A 80 12.72 3.33 1.39
N GLU A 81 12.68 4.52 1.98
CA GLU A 81 13.34 4.84 3.24
C GLU A 81 12.50 4.36 4.43
N GLU A 82 11.21 4.68 4.39
CA GLU A 82 10.30 4.46 5.50
C GLU A 82 8.89 4.17 4.97
N THR A 83 8.16 3.32 5.69
CA THR A 83 6.72 3.17 5.49
C THR A 83 5.98 3.28 6.82
N THR A 84 4.81 3.93 6.79
CA THR A 84 3.87 3.98 7.91
C THR A 84 2.50 3.56 7.42
N THR A 85 1.80 2.72 8.20
CA THR A 85 0.45 2.28 7.84
C THR A 85 -0.59 2.84 8.79
N VAL A 86 -1.64 3.44 8.23
CA VAL A 86 -2.81 3.92 8.95
C VAL A 86 -3.98 2.98 8.65
N VAL A 87 -4.47 2.29 9.68
CA VAL A 87 -5.53 1.27 9.52
C VAL A 87 -6.88 1.82 9.99
N CYS A 88 -7.92 1.63 9.17
CA CYS A 88 -9.30 1.93 9.56
C CYS A 88 -9.82 0.79 10.44
N THR A 89 -10.46 1.13 11.57
CA THR A 89 -10.99 0.13 12.52
C THR A 89 -12.33 -0.48 12.11
N ARG A 90 -12.99 0.07 11.09
CA ARG A 90 -14.30 -0.37 10.61
C ARG A 90 -14.18 -1.17 9.32
N LYS A 91 -14.89 -2.30 9.28
CA LYS A 91 -15.07 -3.14 8.10
C LYS A 91 -16.29 -2.67 7.32
N ASP A 92 -16.23 -1.45 6.80
CA ASP A 92 -17.33 -0.81 6.09
C ASP A 92 -16.99 -0.37 4.66
N TYR A 93 -15.79 -0.71 4.18
CA TYR A 93 -15.35 -0.34 2.84
C TYR A 93 -16.11 -1.16 1.78
N PRO A 94 -16.86 -0.50 0.87
CA PRO A 94 -17.61 -1.15 -0.19
C PRO A 94 -16.69 -1.31 -1.40
N TRP A 95 -15.99 -2.43 -1.45
CA TRP A 95 -15.17 -2.81 -2.60
C TRP A 95 -15.92 -3.79 -3.50
#